data_AF-A0A523M374-F1
#
_entry.id   AF-A0A523M374-F1
#
_cell.length_a   1.000
_cell.length_b   1.000
_cell.length_c   1.000
_cell.angle_alpha   90.00
_cell.angle_beta   90.00
_cell.angle_gamma   90.00
#
_symmetry.space_group_name_H-M   'P 1'
#
loop_
_entity.id
_entity.type
_entity.pdbx_description
1 polymer ?
#
loop_
_entity_poly.entity_id
_entity_poly.type
_entity_poly.pdbx_seq_one_letter_code
_entity_poly.pdbx_strand_id
1 'polypeptide(L)'
;MIRVLRWLLVLAGIAVLLPLSAFVGFGLWYGLDVGNAFYALVVKPTGTTIAPEQVPYRQVDVRWLGNIDNLDLDEASGLDVSTRDPQLLWAINDSANEPRLFALSPQGAHLGSWAVALPALGDWEDLSSFKIDGTSYLLIADVGDNFRWRRVLNLYILREPLLRDLTDSTILHAERTIAFTYPDGPRDSEAVAVDTATREILILSKRVIPAEVYRLPLDAPEDYVVTAERIALLTGIPQPVERDLYEDPDHGSGRSTPTALDVHGNSALVLTYKDAFLFERQANEAWSAAFARIPQRVALPRTHQQEAAAFARDGRSFYTTIERPHGRDAAGIYQVLLDTPPDREGAR
;
A
#
# COMPACT_ATOMS: atom_id res chain seq x y z
N MET A 1 46.80 16.18 22.29
CA MET A 1 46.27 15.66 21.00
C MET A 1 45.92 14.17 21.04
N ILE A 2 46.85 13.25 21.34
CA ILE A 2 46.62 11.79 21.32
C ILE A 2 45.54 11.30 22.32
N ARG A 3 45.47 11.88 23.54
CA ARG A 3 44.43 11.52 24.53
C ARG A 3 43.02 11.91 24.09
N VAL A 4 42.87 13.07 23.43
CA VAL A 4 41.57 13.54 22.91
C VAL A 4 41.10 12.64 21.76
N LEU A 5 42.01 12.27 20.85
CA LEU A 5 41.71 11.36 19.75
C LEU A 5 41.25 9.97 20.24
N ARG A 6 41.84 9.44 21.32
CA ARG A 6 41.40 8.17 21.93
C ARG A 6 39.99 8.24 22.49
N TRP A 7 39.64 9.32 23.18
CA TRP A 7 38.28 9.49 23.70
C TRP A 7 37.24 9.69 22.59
N LEU A 8 37.59 10.40 21.52
CA LEU A 8 36.73 10.52 20.34
C LEU A 8 36.47 9.17 19.66
N LEU A 9 37.48 8.29 19.57
CA LEU A 9 37.32 6.94 19.03
C LEU A 9 36.45 6.05 19.92
N VAL A 10 36.58 6.17 21.25
CA VAL A 10 35.71 5.44 22.20
C VAL A 10 34.26 5.93 22.09
N LEU A 11 34.05 7.24 22.06
CA LEU A 11 32.71 7.83 21.91
C LEU A 11 32.09 7.47 20.56
N ALA A 12 32.86 7.46 19.48
CA ALA A 12 32.42 7.01 18.17
C ALA A 12 32.06 5.51 18.18
N GLY A 13 32.88 4.67 18.84
CA GLY A 13 32.59 3.25 19.01
C GLY A 13 31.30 3.01 19.79
N ILE A 14 31.07 3.74 20.88
CA ILE A 14 29.83 3.69 21.67
C ILE A 14 28.63 4.15 20.83
N ALA A 15 28.77 5.25 20.09
CA ALA A 15 27.72 5.81 19.26
C ALA A 15 27.27 4.86 18.13
N VAL A 16 28.15 3.97 17.67
CA VAL A 16 27.82 2.94 16.66
C VAL A 16 27.33 1.64 17.32
N LEU A 17 28.01 1.17 18.38
CA LEU A 17 27.71 -0.12 18.99
C LEU A 17 26.42 -0.12 19.80
N LEU A 18 26.05 0.99 20.44
CA LEU A 18 24.83 1.06 21.25
C LEU A 18 23.55 0.91 20.40
N PRO A 19 23.31 1.71 19.33
CA PRO A 19 22.14 1.53 18.48
C PRO A 19 22.09 0.14 17.85
N LEU A 20 23.24 -0.37 17.41
CA LEU A 20 23.36 -1.71 16.84
C LEU A 20 22.97 -2.80 17.85
N SER A 21 23.49 -2.70 19.08
CA SER A 21 23.17 -3.65 20.15
C SER A 21 21.70 -3.55 20.57
N ALA A 22 21.13 -2.34 20.60
CA ALA A 22 19.71 -2.14 20.86
C ALA A 22 18.84 -2.74 19.75
N PHE A 23 19.21 -2.55 18.47
CA PHE A 23 18.52 -3.13 17.32
C PHE A 23 18.54 -4.67 17.35
N VAL A 24 19.72 -5.27 17.59
CA VAL A 24 19.86 -6.72 17.72
C VAL A 24 19.10 -7.24 18.93
N GLY A 25 19.25 -6.57 20.09
CA GLY A 25 18.56 -6.94 21.32
C GLY A 25 17.04 -6.90 21.18
N PHE A 26 16.51 -5.85 20.55
CA PHE A 26 15.09 -5.71 20.21
C PHE A 26 14.63 -6.85 19.29
N GLY A 27 15.36 -7.07 18.19
CA GLY A 27 15.02 -8.12 17.23
C GLY A 27 14.97 -9.51 17.87
N LEU A 28 15.98 -9.85 18.67
CA LEU A 28 16.01 -11.13 19.40
C LEU A 28 14.91 -11.23 20.46
N TRP A 29 14.61 -10.14 21.18
CA TRP A 29 13.56 -10.10 22.20
C TRP A 29 12.16 -10.38 21.61
N TYR A 30 11.88 -9.85 20.41
CA TYR A 30 10.61 -10.03 19.71
C TYR A 30 10.62 -11.22 18.73
N GLY A 31 11.68 -12.02 18.66
CA GLY A 31 11.77 -13.19 17.78
C GLY A 31 11.89 -12.86 16.28
N LEU A 32 12.34 -11.65 15.95
CA LEU A 32 12.51 -11.14 14.60
C LEU A 32 13.77 -11.72 13.92
N ASP A 33 13.78 -11.78 12.60
CA ASP A 33 14.91 -12.25 11.79
C ASP A 33 16.00 -11.18 11.67
N VAL A 34 16.82 -11.05 12.72
CA VAL A 34 17.95 -10.11 12.76
C VAL A 34 18.95 -10.33 11.61
N GLY A 35 19.12 -11.57 11.16
CA GLY A 35 20.01 -11.88 10.04
C GLY A 35 19.50 -11.26 8.74
N ASN A 36 18.21 -11.44 8.45
CA ASN A 36 17.58 -10.84 7.28
C ASN A 36 17.49 -9.31 7.39
N ALA A 37 17.33 -8.76 8.60
CA ALA A 37 17.46 -7.32 8.83
C ALA A 37 18.78 -6.72 8.39
N PHE A 38 19.89 -7.35 8.78
CA PHE A 38 21.20 -6.90 8.32
C PHE A 38 21.36 -7.01 6.80
N TYR A 39 20.84 -8.09 6.21
CA TYR A 39 20.83 -8.26 4.77
C TYR A 39 20.06 -7.12 4.07
N ALA A 40 18.85 -6.78 4.54
CA ALA A 40 18.02 -5.71 3.99
C ALA A 40 18.67 -4.31 4.09
N LEU A 41 19.45 -4.07 5.14
CA LEU A 41 20.18 -2.79 5.32
C LEU A 41 21.32 -2.61 4.31
N VAL A 42 21.98 -3.69 3.91
CA VAL A 42 23.20 -3.62 3.07
C VAL A 42 22.96 -3.92 1.60
N VAL A 43 21.96 -4.77 1.29
CA VAL A 43 21.65 -5.18 -0.08
C VAL A 43 20.57 -4.28 -0.66
N LYS A 44 20.95 -3.51 -1.68
CA LYS A 44 19.98 -2.70 -2.43
C LYS A 44 19.22 -3.56 -3.44
N PRO A 45 17.93 -3.26 -3.68
CA PRO A 45 17.15 -3.97 -4.68
C PRO A 45 17.78 -3.77 -6.06
N THR A 46 17.95 -4.85 -6.81
CA THR A 46 18.48 -4.81 -8.18
C THR A 46 17.62 -5.70 -9.06
N GLY A 47 17.44 -5.29 -10.31
CA GLY A 47 16.65 -6.02 -11.29
C GLY A 47 16.47 -5.19 -12.55
N THR A 48 15.79 -5.77 -13.54
CA THR A 48 15.50 -5.10 -14.80
C THR A 48 14.01 -5.16 -15.04
N THR A 49 13.43 -4.01 -15.41
CA THR A 49 12.05 -3.91 -15.88
C THR A 49 12.03 -3.30 -17.28
N ILE A 50 10.83 -3.23 -17.86
CA ILE A 50 10.62 -2.65 -19.18
C ILE A 50 11.09 -1.19 -19.26
N ALA A 51 11.53 -0.74 -20.44
CA ALA A 51 11.88 0.66 -20.64
C ALA A 51 10.61 1.55 -20.61
N PRO A 52 10.66 2.76 -20.01
CA PRO A 52 9.49 3.62 -19.84
C PRO A 52 8.72 3.91 -21.14
N GLU A 53 9.41 4.05 -22.27
CA GLU A 53 8.85 4.33 -23.59
C GLU A 53 8.03 3.18 -24.19
N GLN A 54 8.18 1.97 -23.66
CA GLN A 54 7.44 0.80 -24.13
C GLN A 54 6.09 0.61 -23.41
N VAL A 55 5.84 1.37 -22.34
CA VAL A 55 4.58 1.28 -21.58
C VAL A 55 3.58 2.26 -22.17
N PRO A 56 2.45 1.79 -22.74
CA PRO A 56 1.47 2.67 -23.36
C PRO A 56 0.79 3.57 -22.31
N TYR A 57 0.70 4.86 -22.62
CA TYR A 57 -0.06 5.80 -21.80
C TYR A 57 -1.56 5.69 -22.07
N ARG A 58 -2.36 5.74 -21.01
CA ARG A 58 -3.81 5.94 -21.07
C ARG A 58 -4.11 7.41 -20.84
N GLN A 59 -4.87 8.02 -21.75
CA GLN A 59 -5.40 9.37 -21.55
C GLN A 59 -6.54 9.32 -20.53
N VAL A 60 -6.50 10.20 -19.55
CA VAL A 60 -7.46 10.26 -18.45
C VAL A 60 -7.76 11.72 -18.09
N ASP A 61 -8.91 11.95 -17.48
CA ASP A 61 -9.18 13.22 -16.80
C ASP A 61 -8.89 13.06 -15.31
N VAL A 62 -8.01 13.89 -14.77
CA VAL A 62 -7.74 13.94 -13.33
C VAL A 62 -8.45 15.14 -12.73
N ARG A 63 -9.26 14.91 -11.71
CA ARG A 63 -10.03 15.94 -11.01
C ARG A 63 -9.64 15.97 -9.55
N TRP A 64 -9.21 17.12 -9.06
CA TRP A 64 -9.15 17.35 -7.62
C TRP A 64 -10.57 17.48 -7.07
N LEU A 65 -10.89 16.71 -6.03
CA LEU A 65 -12.23 16.69 -5.42
C LEU A 65 -12.29 17.48 -4.11
N GLY A 66 -11.18 17.61 -3.40
CA GLY A 66 -11.11 18.28 -2.11
C GLY A 66 -9.90 17.83 -1.30
N ASN A 67 -9.85 18.23 -0.05
CA ASN A 67 -8.79 17.88 0.88
C ASN A 67 -9.36 17.01 2.00
N ILE A 68 -8.52 16.13 2.56
CA ILE A 68 -8.84 15.35 3.75
C ILE A 68 -8.93 16.31 4.95
N ASP A 69 -10.12 16.41 5.54
CA ASP A 69 -10.40 17.34 6.65
C ASP A 69 -9.76 16.89 7.97
N ASN A 70 -9.74 15.58 8.23
CA ASN A 70 -9.23 15.06 9.49
C ASN A 70 -7.69 15.08 9.50
N LEU A 71 -7.12 15.89 10.39
CA LEU A 71 -5.67 16.05 10.56
C LEU A 71 -4.99 14.84 11.21
N ASP A 72 -5.77 13.99 11.89
CA ASP A 72 -5.26 12.73 12.45
C ASP A 72 -5.06 11.67 11.35
N LEU A 73 -5.52 11.92 10.12
CA LEU A 73 -5.21 11.13 8.91
C LEU A 73 -4.17 11.93 8.10
N ASP A 74 -2.91 11.80 8.48
CA ASP A 74 -1.78 12.54 7.92
C ASP A 74 -0.99 11.74 6.86
N GLU A 75 -0.99 10.42 6.97
CA GLU A 75 -0.31 9.50 6.05
C GLU A 75 -1.27 8.39 5.61
N ALA A 76 -2.23 8.73 4.74
CA ALA A 76 -3.24 7.79 4.28
C ALA A 76 -2.65 6.71 3.35
N SER A 77 -2.09 5.65 3.93
CA SER A 77 -1.45 4.52 3.23
C SER A 77 -2.46 3.56 2.60
N GLY A 78 -3.62 3.36 3.25
CA GLY A 78 -4.70 2.54 2.71
C GLY A 78 -5.98 3.33 2.46
N LEU A 79 -6.66 3.03 1.35
CA LEU A 79 -7.93 3.61 0.96
C LEU A 79 -8.77 2.59 0.19
N ASP A 80 -10.05 2.43 0.51
CA ASP A 80 -10.99 1.73 -0.36
C ASP A 80 -12.39 2.35 -0.25
N VAL A 81 -13.17 2.27 -1.33
CA VAL A 81 -14.57 2.68 -1.32
C VAL A 81 -15.36 1.67 -0.51
N SER A 82 -16.39 2.07 0.22
CA SER A 82 -17.28 1.14 0.91
C SER A 82 -18.03 0.22 -0.07
N THR A 83 -18.23 -1.05 0.28
CA THR A 83 -19.14 -1.94 -0.49
C THR A 83 -20.61 -1.70 -0.15
N ARG A 84 -20.88 -0.95 0.92
CA ARG A 84 -22.22 -0.63 1.43
C ARG A 84 -22.72 0.72 0.93
N ASP A 85 -21.82 1.68 0.73
CA ASP A 85 -22.13 3.05 0.31
C ASP A 85 -21.04 3.61 -0.63
N PRO A 86 -21.33 3.85 -1.92
CA PRO A 86 -20.34 4.38 -2.86
C PRO A 86 -19.97 5.86 -2.60
N GLN A 87 -20.55 6.52 -1.61
CA GLN A 87 -20.18 7.87 -1.16
C GLN A 87 -19.37 7.86 0.15
N LEU A 88 -18.88 6.69 0.56
CA LEU A 88 -18.05 6.49 1.73
C LEU A 88 -16.72 5.86 1.29
N LEU A 89 -15.61 6.47 1.69
CA LEU A 89 -14.28 5.88 1.61
C LEU A 89 -13.82 5.50 3.03
N TRP A 90 -13.23 4.32 3.13
CA TRP A 90 -12.50 3.87 4.29
C TRP A 90 -11.02 4.16 4.09
N ALA A 91 -10.35 4.65 5.12
CA ALA A 91 -8.91 4.88 5.11
C ALA A 91 -8.26 4.43 6.43
N ILE A 92 -6.95 4.17 6.36
CA ILE A 92 -6.07 3.96 7.51
C ILE A 92 -4.83 4.86 7.35
N ASN A 93 -4.17 5.15 8.47
CA ASN A 93 -2.82 5.71 8.41
C ASN A 93 -1.77 4.61 8.23
N ASP A 94 -0.60 5.03 7.78
CA ASP A 94 0.64 4.27 7.91
C ASP A 94 1.05 4.10 9.40
N SER A 95 2.08 3.30 9.58
CA SER A 95 2.79 2.96 10.80
C SER A 95 3.09 4.14 11.73
N ALA A 96 3.40 3.80 12.99
CA ALA A 96 3.64 4.75 14.09
C ALA A 96 2.42 5.61 14.53
N ASN A 97 1.27 5.47 13.86
CA ASN A 97 0.00 6.08 14.24
C ASN A 97 -0.87 5.15 15.10
N GLU A 98 -1.92 5.72 15.73
CA GLU A 98 -2.92 4.92 16.42
C GLU A 98 -3.69 4.02 15.40
N PRO A 99 -3.97 2.74 15.73
CA PRO A 99 -4.66 1.80 14.86
C PRO A 99 -6.13 2.19 14.70
N ARG A 100 -6.41 3.11 13.77
CA ARG A 100 -7.74 3.69 13.54
C ARG A 100 -8.22 3.44 12.12
N LEU A 101 -9.52 3.19 12.01
CA LEU A 101 -10.25 3.21 10.76
C LEU A 101 -10.91 4.58 10.62
N PHE A 102 -10.69 5.25 9.48
CA PHE A 102 -11.28 6.54 9.15
C PHE A 102 -12.36 6.38 8.09
N ALA A 103 -13.47 7.10 8.26
CA ALA A 103 -14.50 7.27 7.27
C ALA A 103 -14.44 8.70 6.71
N LEU A 104 -14.44 8.83 5.38
CA LEU A 104 -14.51 10.12 4.72
C LEU A 104 -15.39 10.08 3.46
N SER A 105 -15.88 11.24 3.03
CA SER A 105 -16.53 11.37 1.72
C SER A 105 -15.49 11.40 0.60
N PRO A 106 -15.87 11.19 -0.68
CA PRO A 106 -14.96 11.36 -1.80
C PRO A 106 -14.36 12.76 -1.96
N GLN A 107 -14.89 13.77 -1.25
CA GLN A 107 -14.34 15.14 -1.22
C GLN A 107 -13.39 15.36 -0.02
N GLY A 108 -13.20 14.33 0.82
CA GLY A 108 -12.32 14.38 1.99
C GLY A 108 -12.99 14.83 3.29
N ALA A 109 -14.31 15.04 3.28
CA ALA A 109 -15.05 15.40 4.48
C ALA A 109 -14.99 14.28 5.51
N HIS A 110 -14.65 14.58 6.75
CA HIS A 110 -14.59 13.61 7.83
C HIS A 110 -16.00 13.11 8.21
N LEU A 111 -16.20 11.79 8.18
CA LEU A 111 -17.47 11.13 8.53
C LEU A 111 -17.37 10.30 9.83
N GLY A 112 -16.17 10.15 10.38
CA GLY A 112 -15.91 9.50 11.67
C GLY A 112 -14.58 8.74 11.69
N SER A 113 -14.13 8.33 12.87
CA SER A 113 -12.94 7.51 13.04
C SER A 113 -13.05 6.65 14.30
N TRP A 114 -12.60 5.41 14.23
CA TRP A 114 -12.75 4.44 15.32
C TRP A 114 -11.48 3.66 15.55
N ALA A 115 -11.14 3.45 16.82
CA ALA A 115 -10.06 2.55 17.19
C ALA A 115 -10.41 1.12 16.80
N VAL A 116 -9.42 0.38 16.31
CA VAL A 116 -9.52 -1.05 16.05
C VAL A 116 -8.70 -1.77 17.10
N ALA A 117 -9.31 -2.75 17.78
CA ALA A 117 -8.66 -3.56 18.81
C ALA A 117 -7.69 -4.58 18.20
N LEU A 118 -6.55 -4.08 17.75
CA LEU A 118 -5.46 -4.85 17.13
C LEU A 118 -4.14 -4.61 17.89
N PRO A 119 -3.12 -5.47 17.69
CA PRO A 119 -1.84 -5.32 18.36
C PRO A 119 -1.20 -3.96 18.10
N ALA A 120 -0.57 -3.37 19.13
CA ALA A 120 0.05 -2.05 19.03
C ALA A 120 1.35 -2.01 18.20
N LEU A 121 1.97 -3.16 17.91
CA LEU A 121 3.23 -3.27 17.15
C LEU A 121 2.99 -3.67 15.68
N GLY A 122 1.92 -3.17 15.07
CA GLY A 122 1.62 -3.37 13.65
C GLY A 122 2.28 -2.33 12.75
N ASP A 123 2.39 -2.69 11.47
CA ASP A 123 2.89 -1.87 10.36
C ASP A 123 1.82 -1.98 9.27
N TRP A 124 0.77 -1.17 9.40
CA TRP A 124 -0.41 -1.24 8.53
C TRP A 124 -0.19 -0.41 7.29
N GLU A 125 -0.28 -1.06 6.14
CA GLU A 125 0.13 -0.44 4.88
C GLU A 125 -1.06 -0.21 3.95
N ASP A 126 -2.07 -1.08 4.00
CA ASP A 126 -3.20 -0.98 3.07
C ASP A 126 -4.47 -1.66 3.63
N LEU A 127 -5.61 -1.36 3.01
CA LEU A 127 -6.90 -1.99 3.30
C LEU A 127 -7.67 -2.30 2.04
N SER A 128 -8.54 -3.31 2.10
CA SER A 128 -9.48 -3.63 1.01
C SER A 128 -10.88 -3.87 1.53
N SER A 129 -11.87 -3.26 0.88
CA SER A 129 -13.30 -3.39 1.11
C SER A 129 -13.93 -4.30 0.07
N PHE A 130 -14.45 -5.43 0.53
CA PHE A 130 -14.94 -6.49 -0.35
C PHE A 130 -16.24 -7.09 0.18
N LYS A 131 -17.01 -7.68 -0.73
CA LYS A 131 -18.26 -8.35 -0.41
C LYS A 131 -18.21 -9.80 -0.85
N ILE A 132 -18.43 -10.70 0.10
CA ILE A 132 -18.44 -12.14 -0.16
C ILE A 132 -19.62 -12.78 0.54
N ASP A 133 -20.28 -13.71 -0.15
CA ASP A 133 -21.43 -14.46 0.37
C ASP A 133 -22.52 -13.55 0.97
N GLY A 134 -22.72 -12.37 0.36
CA GLY A 134 -23.72 -11.37 0.76
C GLY A 134 -23.29 -10.43 1.88
N THR A 135 -22.12 -10.65 2.50
CA THR A 135 -21.61 -9.87 3.64
C THR A 135 -20.45 -8.97 3.23
N SER A 136 -20.49 -7.73 3.70
CA SER A 136 -19.47 -6.70 3.46
C SER A 136 -18.39 -6.75 4.55
N TYR A 137 -17.13 -6.73 4.13
CA TYR A 137 -15.96 -6.83 4.99
C TYR A 137 -14.92 -5.76 4.63
N LEU A 138 -14.05 -5.49 5.59
CA LEU A 138 -12.79 -4.79 5.43
C LEU A 138 -11.67 -5.76 5.79
N LEU A 139 -10.63 -5.81 4.96
CA LEU A 139 -9.36 -6.44 5.28
C LEU A 139 -8.36 -5.32 5.56
N ILE A 140 -7.68 -5.36 6.70
CA ILE A 140 -6.56 -4.48 7.05
C ILE A 140 -5.28 -5.31 6.96
N ALA A 141 -4.29 -4.82 6.21
CA ALA A 141 -3.04 -5.52 5.98
C ALA A 141 -1.92 -4.97 6.88
N ASP A 142 -1.56 -5.76 7.90
CA ASP A 142 -0.38 -5.55 8.73
C ASP A 142 0.81 -6.27 8.08
N VAL A 143 1.37 -5.63 7.04
CA VAL A 143 2.30 -6.24 6.08
C VAL A 143 3.61 -5.47 5.89
N GLY A 144 3.71 -4.26 6.46
CA GLY A 144 4.92 -3.46 6.45
C GLY A 144 6.05 -4.17 7.18
N ASP A 145 7.24 -4.14 6.59
CA ASP A 145 8.42 -4.75 7.17
C ASP A 145 9.70 -4.14 6.58
N ASN A 146 9.91 -2.84 6.83
CA ASN A 146 11.05 -2.08 6.31
C ASN A 146 12.42 -2.78 6.49
N PHE A 147 12.58 -3.54 7.58
CA PHE A 147 13.79 -4.30 7.88
C PHE A 147 13.74 -5.75 7.38
N ARG A 148 12.62 -6.26 6.86
CA ARG A 148 12.44 -7.65 6.46
C ARG A 148 12.80 -8.62 7.57
N TRP A 149 12.29 -8.41 8.77
CA TRP A 149 12.58 -9.27 9.92
C TRP A 149 11.34 -9.90 10.54
N ARG A 150 10.15 -9.56 10.06
CA ARG A 150 8.87 -10.13 10.51
C ARG A 150 8.66 -11.46 9.81
N ARG A 151 8.80 -12.55 10.56
CA ARG A 151 8.63 -13.91 10.02
C ARG A 151 7.17 -14.24 9.69
N VAL A 152 6.24 -13.64 10.44
CA VAL A 152 4.80 -13.83 10.30
C VAL A 152 4.16 -12.46 10.27
N LEU A 153 3.26 -12.27 9.31
CA LEU A 153 2.45 -11.07 9.11
C LEU A 153 0.98 -11.44 9.27
N ASN A 154 0.12 -10.43 9.40
CA ASN A 154 -1.30 -10.63 9.66
C ASN A 154 -2.18 -9.85 8.69
N LEU A 155 -3.28 -10.47 8.28
CA LEU A 155 -4.39 -9.78 7.64
C LEU A 155 -5.60 -9.88 8.56
N TYR A 156 -6.16 -8.75 8.93
CA TYR A 156 -7.29 -8.66 9.85
C TYR A 156 -8.58 -8.42 9.07
N ILE A 157 -9.55 -9.32 9.20
CA ILE A 157 -10.84 -9.21 8.51
C ILE A 157 -11.90 -8.77 9.51
N LEU A 158 -12.53 -7.64 9.25
CA LEU A 158 -13.59 -7.05 10.04
C LEU A 158 -14.86 -7.01 9.20
N ARG A 159 -16.03 -7.18 9.83
CA ARG A 159 -17.27 -6.77 9.15
C ARG A 159 -17.21 -5.28 8.88
N GLU A 160 -17.54 -4.91 7.65
CA GLU A 160 -17.65 -3.51 7.30
C GLU A 160 -18.79 -2.90 8.11
N PRO A 161 -18.52 -1.90 8.97
CA PRO A 161 -19.54 -1.34 9.84
C PRO A 161 -20.48 -0.42 9.06
N LEU A 162 -21.67 -0.20 9.62
CA LEU A 162 -22.59 0.83 9.15
C LEU A 162 -22.40 2.06 10.01
N LEU A 163 -22.11 3.22 9.41
CA LEU A 163 -21.84 4.47 10.15
C LEU A 163 -22.94 4.82 11.17
N ARG A 164 -24.20 4.58 10.83
CA ARG A 164 -25.35 4.83 11.71
C ARG A 164 -25.38 3.96 12.99
N ASP A 165 -24.64 2.86 13.00
CA ASP A 165 -24.55 1.94 14.13
C ASP A 165 -23.33 2.26 15.02
N LEU A 166 -22.50 3.22 14.62
CA LEU A 166 -21.28 3.61 15.32
C LEU A 166 -21.48 4.87 16.16
N THR A 167 -20.81 4.89 17.31
CA THR A 167 -20.60 6.09 18.14
C THR A 167 -19.10 6.38 18.22
N ASP A 168 -18.72 7.60 18.62
CA ASP A 168 -17.29 7.99 18.75
C ASP A 168 -16.49 7.08 19.70
N SER A 169 -17.15 6.44 20.67
CA SER A 169 -16.53 5.52 21.63
C SER A 169 -16.49 4.06 21.15
N THR A 170 -16.96 3.78 19.94
CA THR A 170 -17.00 2.40 19.43
C THR A 170 -15.60 1.89 19.15
N ILE A 171 -15.32 0.66 19.56
CA ILE A 171 -14.08 -0.06 19.26
C ILE A 171 -14.42 -1.17 18.27
N LEU A 172 -13.73 -1.21 17.15
CA LEU A 172 -13.90 -2.23 16.11
C LEU A 172 -13.04 -3.46 16.42
N HIS A 173 -13.51 -4.64 16.02
CA HIS A 173 -12.83 -5.90 16.27
C HIS A 173 -12.75 -6.73 14.98
N ALA A 174 -11.61 -7.39 14.77
CA ALA A 174 -11.48 -8.40 13.74
C ALA A 174 -12.34 -9.62 14.07
N GLU A 175 -13.09 -10.11 13.08
CA GLU A 175 -13.79 -11.39 13.15
C GLU A 175 -12.86 -12.55 12.82
N ARG A 176 -11.83 -12.29 11.99
CA ARG A 176 -10.85 -13.29 11.57
C ARG A 176 -9.47 -12.68 11.41
N THR A 177 -8.45 -13.49 11.65
CA THR A 177 -7.06 -13.15 11.36
C THR A 177 -6.42 -14.22 10.48
N ILE A 178 -5.84 -13.81 9.36
CA ILE A 178 -5.02 -14.70 8.52
C ILE A 178 -3.57 -14.40 8.82
N ALA A 179 -2.90 -15.33 9.52
CA ALA A 179 -1.46 -15.28 9.72
C ALA A 179 -0.76 -15.90 8.51
N PHE A 180 0.27 -15.23 7.98
CA PHE A 180 1.00 -15.75 6.83
C PHE A 180 2.49 -15.45 6.85
N THR A 181 3.23 -16.15 6.02
CA THR A 181 4.66 -15.95 5.79
C THR A 181 4.97 -16.01 4.29
N TYR A 182 6.15 -15.52 3.89
CA TYR A 182 6.63 -15.62 2.53
C TYR A 182 7.53 -16.86 2.34
N PRO A 183 7.56 -17.46 1.14
CA PRO A 183 8.27 -18.71 0.89
C PRO A 183 9.79 -18.55 0.99
N ASP A 184 10.30 -17.37 0.63
CA ASP A 184 11.73 -17.07 0.52
C ASP A 184 12.21 -16.12 1.65
N GLY A 185 11.57 -16.22 2.82
CA GLY A 185 11.85 -15.36 3.98
C GLY A 185 11.12 -14.01 3.94
N PRO A 186 11.22 -13.19 5.00
CA PRO A 186 10.42 -11.97 5.16
C PRO A 186 10.47 -11.04 3.94
N ARG A 187 9.34 -10.41 3.67
CA ARG A 187 9.20 -9.36 2.66
C ARG A 187 8.49 -8.19 3.27
N ASP A 188 8.98 -7.04 2.86
CA ASP A 188 8.32 -5.77 3.02
C ASP A 188 7.27 -5.64 1.90
N SER A 189 6.03 -5.32 2.23
CA SER A 189 4.92 -5.20 1.28
C SER A 189 4.05 -4.05 1.69
N GLU A 190 3.45 -3.36 0.71
CA GLU A 190 2.74 -2.12 1.00
C GLU A 190 1.37 -2.02 0.35
N ALA A 191 0.90 -3.09 -0.29
CA ALA A 191 -0.44 -3.05 -0.84
C ALA A 191 -1.15 -4.40 -0.86
N VAL A 192 -2.48 -4.36 -0.77
CA VAL A 192 -3.35 -5.52 -0.70
C VAL A 192 -4.63 -5.34 -1.52
N ALA A 193 -5.05 -6.38 -2.22
CA ALA A 193 -6.39 -6.41 -2.83
C ALA A 193 -7.09 -7.74 -2.60
N VAL A 194 -8.42 -7.73 -2.60
CA VAL A 194 -9.24 -8.93 -2.50
C VAL A 194 -10.02 -9.16 -3.79
N ASP A 195 -9.73 -10.26 -4.48
CA ASP A 195 -10.52 -10.75 -5.60
C ASP A 195 -11.53 -11.79 -5.11
N THR A 196 -12.77 -11.36 -4.90
CA THR A 196 -13.84 -12.26 -4.40
C THR A 196 -14.32 -13.27 -5.43
N ALA A 197 -14.07 -13.04 -6.73
CA ALA A 197 -14.47 -13.98 -7.77
C ALA A 197 -13.60 -15.25 -7.76
N THR A 198 -12.31 -15.10 -7.48
CA THR A 198 -11.35 -16.20 -7.34
C THR A 198 -11.09 -16.59 -5.88
N ARG A 199 -11.62 -15.79 -4.93
CA ARG A 199 -11.39 -15.92 -3.48
C ARG A 199 -9.90 -15.85 -3.13
N GLU A 200 -9.19 -14.94 -3.79
CA GLU A 200 -7.76 -14.67 -3.61
C GLU A 200 -7.55 -13.32 -2.91
N ILE A 201 -6.57 -13.28 -2.02
CA ILE A 201 -5.98 -12.04 -1.51
C ILE A 201 -4.65 -11.87 -2.24
N LEU A 202 -4.44 -10.71 -2.84
CA LEU A 202 -3.21 -10.33 -3.52
C LEU A 202 -2.41 -9.39 -2.62
N ILE A 203 -1.10 -9.59 -2.54
CA ILE A 203 -0.18 -8.75 -1.77
C ILE A 203 0.97 -8.32 -2.68
N LEU A 204 1.32 -7.03 -2.64
CA LEU A 204 2.37 -6.46 -3.47
C LEU A 204 3.56 -6.02 -2.63
N SER A 205 4.72 -6.60 -2.94
CA SER A 205 5.96 -6.29 -2.23
C SER A 205 6.47 -4.89 -2.51
N LYS A 206 7.17 -4.31 -1.55
CA LYS A 206 7.98 -3.12 -1.71
C LYS A 206 9.47 -3.43 -1.65
N ARG A 207 10.28 -2.51 -2.18
CA ARG A 207 11.74 -2.55 -2.12
C ARG A 207 12.31 -3.83 -2.77
N VAL A 208 11.63 -4.42 -3.75
CA VAL A 208 12.14 -5.49 -4.63
C VAL A 208 11.96 -5.03 -6.07
N ILE A 209 12.95 -5.30 -6.94
CA ILE A 209 12.89 -4.93 -8.35
C ILE A 209 13.06 -6.20 -9.19
N PRO A 210 12.09 -6.57 -10.04
CA PRO A 210 10.72 -6.04 -10.10
C PRO A 210 9.94 -6.33 -8.81
N ALA A 211 8.88 -5.56 -8.54
CA ALA A 211 7.99 -5.85 -7.41
C ALA A 211 7.34 -7.24 -7.58
N GLU A 212 7.24 -7.99 -6.49
CA GLU A 212 6.69 -9.34 -6.43
C GLU A 212 5.21 -9.27 -6.04
N VAL A 213 4.36 -9.99 -6.78
CA VAL A 213 2.95 -10.20 -6.40
C VAL A 213 2.81 -11.57 -5.76
N TYR A 214 2.23 -11.60 -4.57
CA TYR A 214 1.91 -12.80 -3.83
C TYR A 214 0.40 -13.02 -3.78
N ARG A 215 -0.01 -14.28 -3.63
CA ARG A 215 -1.41 -14.64 -3.34
C ARG A 215 -1.55 -15.47 -2.07
N LEU A 216 -2.70 -15.32 -1.43
CA LEU A 216 -3.21 -16.15 -0.34
C LEU A 216 -4.68 -16.51 -0.63
N PRO A 217 -5.18 -17.67 -0.16
CA PRO A 217 -6.60 -17.94 -0.20
C PRO A 217 -7.34 -17.06 0.81
N LEU A 218 -8.45 -16.45 0.40
CA LEU A 218 -9.31 -15.63 1.27
C LEU A 218 -9.92 -16.45 2.43
N ASP A 219 -10.13 -17.75 2.19
CA ASP A 219 -10.61 -18.72 3.19
C ASP A 219 -9.46 -19.43 3.93
N ALA A 220 -8.27 -18.83 3.97
CA ALA A 220 -7.15 -19.35 4.75
C ALA A 220 -7.59 -19.67 6.20
N PRO A 221 -7.16 -20.81 6.77
CA PRO A 221 -7.49 -21.16 8.15
C PRO A 221 -6.80 -20.22 9.15
N GLU A 222 -7.40 -20.02 10.33
CA GLU A 222 -6.90 -19.09 11.36
C GLU A 222 -5.91 -19.73 12.34
N ASP A 223 -5.91 -21.06 12.41
CA ASP A 223 -5.07 -21.86 13.31
C ASP A 223 -3.71 -22.25 12.72
N TYR A 224 -3.42 -21.80 11.49
CA TYR A 224 -2.16 -22.08 10.79
C TYR A 224 -1.58 -20.83 10.14
N VAL A 225 -0.26 -20.74 10.14
CA VAL A 225 0.46 -19.75 9.33
C VAL A 225 0.52 -20.26 7.90
N VAL A 226 -0.17 -19.57 6.98
CA VAL A 226 -0.18 -19.94 5.56
C VAL A 226 1.06 -19.39 4.85
N THR A 227 1.63 -20.15 3.91
CA THR A 227 2.71 -19.63 3.06
C THR A 227 2.10 -18.98 1.82
N ALA A 228 2.40 -17.70 1.61
CA ALA A 228 2.00 -16.98 0.41
C ALA A 228 2.70 -17.56 -0.84
N GLU A 229 2.01 -17.56 -1.98
CA GLU A 229 2.57 -18.01 -3.24
C GLU A 229 2.95 -16.79 -4.10
N ARG A 230 4.21 -16.69 -4.54
CA ARG A 230 4.60 -15.66 -5.51
C ARG A 230 4.04 -16.03 -6.89
N ILE A 231 3.15 -15.20 -7.42
CA ILE A 231 2.46 -15.45 -8.68
C ILE A 231 2.97 -14.62 -9.85
N ALA A 232 3.62 -13.48 -9.58
CA ALA A 232 4.15 -12.62 -10.64
C ALA A 232 5.33 -11.75 -10.18
N LEU A 233 6.08 -11.26 -11.16
CA LEU A 233 7.01 -10.15 -11.04
C LEU A 233 6.48 -9.03 -11.95
N LEU A 234 6.33 -7.81 -11.43
CA LEU A 234 5.80 -6.68 -12.19
C LEU A 234 6.87 -6.05 -13.10
N THR A 235 7.35 -6.82 -14.08
CA THR A 235 8.34 -6.36 -15.06
C THR A 235 7.82 -5.25 -15.97
N GLY A 236 6.49 -5.05 -16.03
CA GLY A 236 5.82 -4.00 -16.80
C GLY A 236 5.85 -2.60 -16.17
N ILE A 237 6.31 -2.47 -14.92
CA ILE A 237 6.48 -1.16 -14.25
C ILE A 237 7.92 -0.67 -14.46
N PRO A 238 8.15 0.41 -15.20
CA PRO A 238 9.48 0.90 -15.52
C PRO A 238 10.16 1.48 -14.28
N GLN A 239 11.47 1.28 -14.15
CA GLN A 239 12.26 1.92 -13.07
C GLN A 239 12.43 3.44 -13.31
N PRO A 240 12.72 4.23 -12.26
CA PRO A 240 12.94 5.67 -12.41
C PRO A 240 14.10 5.98 -13.36
N VAL A 241 13.95 7.06 -14.13
CA VAL A 241 14.98 7.53 -15.06
C VAL A 241 15.77 8.70 -14.49
N GLU A 242 16.85 9.12 -15.16
CA GLU A 242 17.66 10.28 -14.76
C GLU A 242 16.82 11.55 -14.55
N ARG A 243 15.77 11.75 -15.35
CA ARG A 243 14.84 12.86 -15.15
C ARG A 243 14.13 12.80 -13.80
N ASP A 244 13.77 11.61 -13.32
CA ASP A 244 13.09 11.47 -12.03
C ASP A 244 14.01 11.89 -10.87
N LEU A 245 15.29 11.50 -10.94
CA LEU A 245 16.33 11.91 -10.00
C LEU A 245 16.64 13.41 -10.09
N TYR A 246 16.57 13.99 -11.28
CA TYR A 246 16.78 15.43 -11.46
C TYR A 246 15.63 16.27 -10.92
N GLU A 247 14.39 15.83 -11.15
CA GLU A 247 13.18 16.54 -10.71
C GLU A 247 12.96 16.43 -9.20
N ASP A 248 13.41 15.34 -8.59
CA ASP A 248 13.32 15.09 -7.16
C ASP A 248 14.58 14.35 -6.69
N PRO A 249 15.64 15.09 -6.33
CA PRO A 249 16.91 14.49 -5.92
C PRO A 249 16.83 13.60 -4.69
N ASP A 250 15.86 13.85 -3.81
CA ASP A 250 15.72 13.16 -2.53
C ASP A 250 14.90 11.86 -2.69
N HIS A 251 13.82 11.87 -3.48
CA HIS A 251 12.88 10.74 -3.58
C HIS A 251 12.71 10.19 -5.01
N GLY A 252 13.37 10.78 -6.01
CA GLY A 252 13.28 10.39 -7.42
C GLY A 252 13.62 8.93 -7.68
N SER A 253 14.53 8.36 -6.88
CA SER A 253 14.94 6.94 -6.97
C SER A 253 13.84 5.96 -6.53
N GLY A 254 12.84 6.44 -5.79
CA GLY A 254 11.72 5.66 -5.29
C GLY A 254 10.48 5.72 -6.18
N ARG A 255 10.41 6.56 -7.22
CA ARG A 255 9.15 6.88 -7.93
C ARG A 255 8.36 5.70 -8.50
N SER A 256 9.00 4.57 -8.76
CA SER A 256 8.36 3.34 -9.26
C SER A 256 7.99 2.35 -8.16
N THR A 257 8.15 2.75 -6.90
CA THR A 257 7.82 1.94 -5.73
C THR A 257 6.31 1.86 -5.57
N PRO A 258 5.74 0.65 -5.50
CA PRO A 258 4.30 0.50 -5.27
C PRO A 258 3.86 1.06 -3.92
N THR A 259 2.65 1.60 -3.89
CA THR A 259 2.01 2.17 -2.69
C THR A 259 0.56 1.73 -2.51
N ALA A 260 -0.12 1.29 -3.58
CA ALA A 260 -1.47 0.72 -3.48
C ALA A 260 -1.72 -0.34 -4.56
N LEU A 261 -2.67 -1.23 -4.27
CA LEU A 261 -3.14 -2.29 -5.14
C LEU A 261 -4.64 -2.43 -4.94
N ASP A 262 -5.43 -2.31 -5.99
CA ASP A 262 -6.87 -2.60 -5.91
C ASP A 262 -7.32 -3.42 -7.11
N VAL A 263 -8.41 -4.17 -6.95
CA VAL A 263 -9.01 -5.02 -7.98
C VAL A 263 -10.50 -4.72 -8.10
N HIS A 264 -10.93 -4.42 -9.33
CA HIS A 264 -12.33 -4.29 -9.67
C HIS A 264 -12.67 -5.14 -10.90
N GLY A 265 -13.32 -6.28 -10.66
CA GLY A 265 -13.71 -7.23 -11.71
C GLY A 265 -12.50 -7.89 -12.37
N ASN A 266 -12.13 -7.43 -13.57
CA ASN A 266 -10.98 -7.91 -14.32
C ASN A 266 -9.83 -6.90 -14.41
N SER A 267 -9.98 -5.75 -13.78
CA SER A 267 -8.97 -4.70 -13.75
C SER A 267 -8.25 -4.74 -12.41
N ALA A 268 -6.92 -4.64 -12.44
CA ALA A 268 -6.11 -4.33 -11.26
C ALA A 268 -5.43 -2.98 -11.46
N LEU A 269 -5.39 -2.20 -10.39
CA LEU A 269 -4.72 -0.92 -10.29
C LEU A 269 -3.49 -1.12 -9.41
N VAL A 270 -2.31 -0.71 -9.88
CA VAL A 270 -1.12 -0.55 -9.06
C VAL A 270 -0.75 0.91 -9.05
N LEU A 271 -0.75 1.54 -7.87
CA LEU A 271 -0.23 2.88 -7.67
C LEU A 271 1.26 2.80 -7.32
N THR A 272 2.04 3.73 -7.83
CA THR A 272 3.37 4.05 -7.32
C THR A 272 3.40 5.48 -6.83
N TYR A 273 4.47 5.88 -6.15
CA TYR A 273 4.70 7.28 -5.75
C TYR A 273 4.58 8.32 -6.89
N LYS A 274 4.55 7.90 -8.16
CA LYS A 274 4.49 8.80 -9.33
C LYS A 274 3.27 8.58 -10.21
N ASP A 275 2.99 7.34 -10.58
CA ASP A 275 2.02 7.01 -11.63
C ASP A 275 1.14 5.83 -11.20
N ALA A 276 0.03 5.65 -11.89
CA ALA A 276 -0.80 4.46 -11.77
C ALA A 276 -0.60 3.53 -12.98
N PHE A 277 -0.76 2.23 -12.76
CA PHE A 277 -0.63 1.19 -13.77
C PHE A 277 -1.86 0.29 -13.75
N LEU A 278 -2.53 0.16 -14.88
CA LEU A 278 -3.73 -0.66 -15.05
C LEU A 278 -3.36 -1.97 -15.74
N PHE A 279 -3.65 -3.07 -15.07
CA PHE A 279 -3.57 -4.42 -15.61
C PHE A 279 -4.98 -4.93 -15.87
N GLU A 280 -5.19 -5.55 -17.03
CA GLU A 280 -6.48 -6.11 -17.42
C GLU A 280 -6.32 -7.61 -17.59
N ARG A 281 -7.16 -8.42 -16.94
CA ARG A 281 -7.20 -9.86 -17.19
C ARG A 281 -8.35 -10.23 -18.14
N GLN A 282 -8.17 -11.31 -18.88
CA GLN A 282 -9.29 -11.91 -19.61
C GLN A 282 -10.22 -12.62 -18.63
N ALA A 283 -11.47 -12.88 -19.04
CA ALA A 283 -12.40 -13.64 -18.22
C ALA A 283 -11.81 -15.02 -17.87
N ASN A 284 -11.78 -15.35 -16.57
CA ASN A 284 -11.20 -16.58 -16.00
C ASN A 284 -9.68 -16.72 -16.16
N GLU A 285 -8.98 -15.68 -16.58
CA GLU A 285 -7.53 -15.69 -16.60
C GLU A 285 -6.98 -15.51 -15.18
N ALA A 286 -5.90 -16.24 -14.85
CA ALA A 286 -5.21 -16.06 -13.58
C ALA A 286 -4.48 -14.71 -13.52
N TRP A 287 -4.44 -14.11 -12.33
CA TRP A 287 -3.69 -12.87 -12.10
C TRP A 287 -2.22 -12.95 -12.48
N SER A 288 -1.58 -14.12 -12.33
CA SER A 288 -0.19 -14.36 -12.77
C SER A 288 0.03 -14.01 -14.24
N ALA A 289 -0.90 -14.38 -15.12
CA ALA A 289 -0.81 -14.09 -16.55
C ALA A 289 -1.10 -12.61 -16.86
N ALA A 290 -2.05 -12.00 -16.14
CA ALA A 290 -2.39 -10.59 -16.31
C ALA A 290 -1.24 -9.66 -15.91
N PHE A 291 -0.64 -9.90 -14.72
CA PHE A 291 0.50 -9.15 -14.20
C PHE A 291 1.80 -9.33 -15.00
N ALA A 292 1.92 -10.41 -15.77
CA ALA A 292 3.04 -10.61 -16.68
C ALA A 292 2.96 -9.74 -17.95
N ARG A 293 1.82 -9.08 -18.22
CA ARG A 293 1.66 -8.22 -19.40
C ARG A 293 2.12 -6.79 -19.12
N ILE A 294 2.36 -6.07 -20.22
CA ILE A 294 2.63 -4.63 -20.16
C ILE A 294 1.33 -3.92 -19.76
N PRO A 295 1.29 -3.19 -18.63
CA PRO A 295 0.11 -2.45 -18.20
C PRO A 295 -0.11 -1.20 -19.04
N GLN A 296 -1.25 -0.54 -18.84
CA GLN A 296 -1.45 0.84 -19.27
C GLN A 296 -0.99 1.79 -18.17
N ARG A 297 -0.14 2.77 -18.50
CA ARG A 297 0.33 3.78 -17.56
C ARG A 297 -0.61 4.99 -17.55
N VAL A 298 -1.00 5.41 -16.37
CA VAL A 298 -1.80 6.60 -16.11
C VAL A 298 -0.90 7.63 -15.43
N ALA A 299 -0.64 8.74 -16.12
CA ALA A 299 0.15 9.83 -15.56
C ALA A 299 -0.67 10.59 -14.52
N LEU A 300 -0.12 10.74 -13.31
CA LEU A 300 -0.77 11.48 -12.23
C LEU A 300 -0.16 12.89 -12.08
N PRO A 301 -0.87 13.82 -11.41
CA PRO A 301 -0.30 15.11 -11.07
C PRO A 301 1.00 14.95 -10.30
N ARG A 302 1.97 15.85 -10.57
CA ARG A 302 3.24 15.86 -9.84
C ARG A 302 3.00 16.37 -8.42
N THR A 303 3.03 15.46 -7.47
CA THR A 303 2.83 15.75 -6.03
C THR A 303 3.97 15.14 -5.22
N HIS A 304 3.99 15.41 -3.91
CA HIS A 304 5.11 15.05 -3.04
C HIS A 304 5.27 13.56 -2.79
N GLN A 305 4.19 12.77 -2.89
CA GLN A 305 4.12 11.31 -3.08
C GLN A 305 2.63 10.93 -3.22
N GLN A 306 2.34 9.77 -3.84
CA GLN A 306 0.99 9.21 -3.97
C GLN A 306 0.91 8.00 -3.05
N GLU A 307 -0.03 8.00 -2.10
CA GLU A 307 -0.03 7.04 -0.99
C GLU A 307 -1.06 5.92 -1.19
N ALA A 308 -2.33 6.25 -1.36
CA ALA A 308 -3.38 5.24 -1.51
C ALA A 308 -4.20 5.44 -2.77
N ALA A 309 -4.77 4.35 -3.31
CA ALA A 309 -5.76 4.42 -4.38
C ALA A 309 -6.76 3.28 -4.35
N ALA A 310 -7.97 3.57 -4.82
CA ALA A 310 -9.09 2.63 -4.88
C ALA A 310 -9.98 2.87 -6.09
N PHE A 311 -10.42 1.80 -6.76
CA PHE A 311 -11.45 1.90 -7.78
C PHE A 311 -12.75 2.44 -7.21
N ALA A 312 -13.36 3.38 -7.94
CA ALA A 312 -14.76 3.68 -7.73
C ALA A 312 -15.62 2.43 -8.00
N ARG A 313 -16.77 2.31 -7.34
CA ARG A 313 -17.64 1.12 -7.46
C ARG A 313 -18.24 0.88 -8.85
N ASP A 314 -18.12 1.83 -9.77
CA ASP A 314 -18.50 1.63 -11.17
C ASP A 314 -17.35 1.05 -12.03
N GLY A 315 -16.12 1.01 -11.51
CA GLY A 315 -14.91 0.57 -12.22
C GLY A 315 -14.45 1.52 -13.33
N ARG A 316 -15.05 2.72 -13.44
CA ARG A 316 -14.76 3.69 -14.52
C ARG A 316 -13.86 4.83 -14.07
N SER A 317 -13.54 4.86 -12.79
CA SER A 317 -12.61 5.79 -12.19
C SER A 317 -11.93 5.16 -10.98
N PHE A 318 -10.88 5.82 -10.48
CA PHE A 318 -10.32 5.51 -9.18
C PHE A 318 -10.06 6.80 -8.40
N TYR A 319 -10.07 6.70 -7.08
CA TYR A 319 -9.64 7.75 -6.17
C TYR A 319 -8.17 7.54 -5.83
N THR A 320 -7.41 8.62 -5.65
CA THR A 320 -6.03 8.58 -5.15
C THR A 320 -5.79 9.72 -4.18
N THR A 321 -4.99 9.46 -3.16
CA THR A 321 -4.58 10.45 -2.15
C THR A 321 -3.11 10.79 -2.30
N ILE A 322 -2.76 12.00 -1.87
CA ILE A 322 -1.38 12.43 -1.71
C ILE A 322 -1.05 12.54 -0.23
N GLU A 323 0.20 12.24 0.12
CA GLU A 323 0.72 12.48 1.48
C GLU A 323 0.53 13.95 1.86
N ARG A 324 0.39 14.24 3.17
CA ARG A 324 0.53 15.62 3.67
C ARG A 324 2.01 15.97 3.76
N PRO A 325 2.56 16.90 2.94
CA PRO A 325 3.93 17.33 3.13
C PRO A 325 4.20 17.77 4.57
N HIS A 326 5.16 17.12 5.24
CA HIS A 326 5.56 17.39 6.62
C HIS A 326 4.42 17.30 7.67
N GLY A 327 3.35 16.54 7.39
CA GLY A 327 2.20 16.35 8.28
C GLY A 327 1.40 17.62 8.58
N ARG A 328 1.60 18.71 7.81
CA ARG A 328 1.01 20.04 8.12
C ARG A 328 0.23 20.67 6.98
N ASP A 329 0.51 20.26 5.74
CA ASP A 329 -0.21 20.72 4.57
C ASP A 329 -1.44 19.85 4.28
N ALA A 330 -2.27 20.26 3.32
CA ALA A 330 -3.50 19.54 2.99
C ALA A 330 -3.21 18.32 2.10
N ALA A 331 -3.70 17.13 2.51
CA ALA A 331 -3.73 15.95 1.66
C ALA A 331 -4.93 16.03 0.71
N GLY A 332 -4.67 16.10 -0.58
CA GLY A 332 -5.69 16.17 -1.62
C GLY A 332 -6.25 14.79 -1.98
N ILE A 333 -7.55 14.73 -2.27
CA ILE A 333 -8.19 13.60 -2.94
C ILE A 333 -8.40 13.95 -4.40
N TYR A 334 -7.98 13.05 -5.28
CA TYR A 334 -8.18 13.14 -6.71
C TYR A 334 -9.03 11.99 -7.20
N GLN A 335 -9.87 12.25 -8.20
CA GLN A 335 -10.55 11.22 -8.97
C GLN A 335 -9.97 11.19 -10.39
N VAL A 336 -9.59 10.01 -10.83
CA VAL A 336 -9.03 9.77 -12.16
C VAL A 336 -10.06 9.01 -12.98
N LEU A 337 -10.58 9.65 -14.02
CA LEU A 337 -11.59 9.07 -14.90
C LEU A 337 -10.92 8.27 -16.00
N LEU A 338 -11.21 6.97 -16.04
CA LEU A 338 -10.60 6.02 -16.98
C LEU A 338 -11.25 6.06 -18.38
N ASP A 339 -12.46 6.59 -18.46
CA ASP A 339 -13.16 6.86 -19.71
C ASP A 339 -13.10 8.37 -19.99
N THR A 340 -12.32 8.78 -20.98
CA THR A 340 -12.44 10.13 -21.54
C THR A 340 -13.73 10.15 -22.39
N PRO A 341 -14.67 11.09 -22.19
CA PRO A 341 -15.71 11.32 -23.18
C PRO A 341 -15.03 11.64 -24.53
N PRO A 342 -15.53 11.16 -25.68
CA PRO A 342 -15.02 11.63 -26.96
C PRO A 342 -15.14 13.15 -27.01
N ASP A 343 -14.06 13.81 -27.47
CA ASP A 343 -13.92 15.26 -27.51
C ASP A 343 -15.23 15.95 -27.91
N ARG A 344 -15.68 16.92 -27.11
CA ARG A 344 -16.71 17.88 -27.52
C ARG A 344 -16.16 18.91 -28.53
N GLU A 345 -15.23 18.52 -29.40
CA GLU A 345 -14.87 19.31 -30.58
C GLU A 345 -15.89 19.06 -31.69
N GLY A 346 -17.11 19.59 -31.51
CA GLY A 346 -18.16 19.45 -32.52
C GLY A 346 -19.47 20.19 -32.26
N ALA A 347 -19.59 20.94 -31.15
CA ALA A 347 -20.73 21.81 -30.92
C ALA A 347 -20.24 23.26 -30.83
N ARG A 348 -20.06 23.88 -32.00
CA ARG A 348 -20.10 25.33 -32.17
C ARG A 348 -21.45 25.72 -32.73
#